data_AF-A0A0M2URS4-F1
#
_entry.id   AF-A0A0M2URS4-F1
#
_cell.length_a   1.000
_cell.length_b   1.000
_cell.length_c   1.000
_cell.angle_alpha   90.00
_cell.angle_beta   90.00
_cell.angle_gamma   90.00
#
_symmetry.space_group_name_H-M   'P 1'
#
loop_
_entity.id
_entity.type
_entity.pdbx_description
1 polymer ?
#
loop_
_entity_poly.entity_id
_entity_poly.type
_entity_poly.pdbx_seq_one_letter_code
_entity_poly.pdbx_strand_id
1 'polypeptide(L)' 'MNDIEKLRQLLPHWLEHNAEHASEFLKWANRARATGEDRLAHHLEAAAKKLEAAKHDLARAIEQGGQAEDSCHR' A
#
# COMPACT_ATOMS: atom_id res chain seq x y z
N MET A 1 -12.71 -19.69 9.65
CA MET A 1 -12.46 -18.23 9.54
C MET A 1 -13.61 -17.62 8.79
N ASN A 2 -14.20 -16.55 9.33
CA ASN A 2 -15.11 -15.69 8.57
C ASN A 2 -14.30 -14.73 7.69
N ASP A 3 -14.97 -14.07 6.73
CA ASP A 3 -14.29 -13.18 5.79
C ASP A 3 -13.63 -11.96 6.45
N ILE A 4 -14.17 -11.48 7.58
CA ILE A 4 -13.59 -10.36 8.35
C ILE A 4 -12.29 -10.77 9.04
N GLU A 5 -12.23 -11.96 9.64
CA GLU A 5 -11.00 -12.52 10.22
C GLU A 5 -9.91 -12.70 9.15
N LYS A 6 -10.32 -13.09 7.94
CA LYS A 6 -9.40 -13.19 6.80
C LYS A 6 -8.89 -11.81 6.38
N LEU A 7 -9.76 -10.80 6.32
CA LEU A 7 -9.35 -9.42 6.03
C LEU A 7 -8.36 -8.87 7.05
N ARG A 8 -8.51 -9.19 8.34
CA ARG A 8 -7.56 -8.78 9.40
C ARG A 8 -6.13 -9.30 9.15
N GLN A 9 -5.98 -10.44 8.49
CA GLN A 9 -4.66 -10.98 8.10
C GLN A 9 -4.17 -10.42 6.77
N LEU A 10 -5.07 -10.20 5.81
CA LEU A 10 -4.72 -9.72 4.48
C LEU A 10 -4.35 -8.23 4.45
N LEU A 11 -5.03 -7.39 5.23
CA LEU A 11 -4.80 -5.95 5.21
C LEU A 11 -3.34 -5.56 5.57
N PRO A 12 -2.73 -6.09 6.65
CA PRO A 12 -1.31 -5.82 6.94
C PRO A 12 -0.38 -6.32 5.83
N HIS A 13 -0.67 -7.49 5.25
CA HIS A 13 0.12 -8.06 4.17
C HIS A 13 0.08 -7.19 2.90
N TRP A 14 -1.09 -6.69 2.50
CA TRP A 14 -1.21 -5.77 1.37
C TRP A 14 -0.56 -4.41 1.64
N LEU A 15 -0.60 -3.93 2.89
CA LEU A 15 0.06 -2.68 3.28
C LEU A 15 1.58 -2.79 3.08
N GLU A 16 2.18 -3.89 3.55
CA GLU A 16 3.61 -4.18 3.37
C GLU A 16 3.96 -4.33 1.89
N HIS A 17 3.20 -5.14 1.15
CA HIS A 17 3.45 -5.38 -0.27
C HIS A 17 3.35 -4.12 -1.13
N ASN A 18 2.40 -3.23 -0.83
CA ASN A 18 2.31 -1.93 -1.50
C ASN A 18 3.55 -1.06 -1.24
N ALA A 19 4.16 -1.14 -0.05
CA ALA A 19 5.39 -0.41 0.26
C ALA A 19 6.58 -0.97 -0.52
N GLU A 20 6.70 -2.29 -0.62
CA GLU A 20 7.72 -2.96 -1.43
C GLU A 20 7.61 -2.56 -2.91
N HIS A 21 6.41 -2.61 -3.47
CA HIS A 21 6.16 -2.22 -4.86
C HIS A 21 6.43 -0.74 -5.11
N ALA A 22 6.00 0.16 -4.22
CA ALA A 22 6.28 1.59 -4.34
C ALA A 22 7.79 1.86 -4.35
N SER A 23 8.54 1.22 -3.44
CA SER A 23 10.00 1.31 -3.40
C SER A 23 10.65 0.83 -4.69
N GLU A 24 10.19 -0.32 -5.23
CA GLU A 24 10.73 -0.88 -6.46
C GLU A 24 10.43 0.03 -7.67
N PHE A 25 9.21 0.57 -7.78
CA PHE A 25 8.87 1.52 -8.84
C PHE A 25 9.74 2.77 -8.80
N LEU A 26 10.03 3.31 -7.61
CA LEU A 26 10.91 4.47 -7.46
C LEU A 26 12.37 4.15 -7.87
N LYS A 27 12.88 2.96 -7.55
CA LYS A 27 14.21 2.52 -8.02
C LYS A 27 14.26 2.49 -9.55
N TRP A 28 13.24 1.94 -10.20
CA TRP A 28 13.19 1.90 -11.66
C TRP A 28 12.93 3.26 -12.29
N ALA A 29 12.18 4.14 -11.64
CA ALA A 29 12.01 5.52 -12.08
C ALA A 29 13.36 6.25 -12.11
N ASN A 30 14.19 6.08 -11.07
CA ASN A 30 15.53 6.65 -11.02
C ASN A 30 16.42 6.10 -12.15
N ARG A 31 16.33 4.81 -12.44
CA ARG A 31 17.06 4.19 -13.56
C ARG A 31 16.60 4.71 -14.92
N ALA A 32 15.29 4.84 -15.12
CA ALA A 32 14.72 5.40 -16.36
C ALA A 32 15.15 6.87 -16.54
N ARG A 33 15.16 7.67 -15.48
CA ARG A 33 15.65 9.05 -15.54
C ARG A 33 17.13 9.12 -15.86
N ALA A 34 17.94 8.20 -15.32
CA ALA A 34 19.37 8.11 -15.65
C ALA A 34 19.65 7.75 -17.12
N THR A 35 18.69 7.16 -17.83
CA THR A 35 18.78 6.88 -19.28
C THR A 35 18.10 7.93 -20.16
N GLY A 36 17.58 9.02 -19.58
CA GLY A 36 16.86 10.07 -20.32
C GLY A 36 15.38 9.76 -20.61
N GLU A 37 14.83 8.68 -20.04
CA GLU A 37 13.45 8.24 -20.24
C GLU A 37 12.49 8.91 -19.23
N ASP A 38 12.40 10.24 -19.27
CA ASP A 38 11.67 11.03 -18.27
C ASP A 38 10.17 10.70 -18.20
N ARG A 39 9.55 10.40 -19.35
CA ARG A 39 8.13 10.03 -19.38
C ARG A 39 7.88 8.68 -18.69
N LEU A 40 8.77 7.71 -18.90
CA LEU A 40 8.69 6.42 -18.23
C LEU A 40 8.90 6.58 -16.72
N ALA A 41 9.92 7.36 -16.32
CA ALA A 41 10.17 7.67 -14.92
C ALA A 41 8.95 8.32 -14.25
N HIS A 42 8.32 9.28 -14.93
CA HIS A 42 7.11 9.96 -14.43
C HIS A 42 5.94 8.99 -14.19
N HIS A 43 5.71 8.05 -15.11
CA HIS A 43 4.64 7.06 -14.93
C HIS A 43 4.92 6.10 -13.76
N LEU A 44 6.17 5.69 -13.55
CA LEU A 44 6.57 4.86 -12.42
C LEU A 44 6.42 5.61 -11.08
N GLU A 45 6.82 6.87 -11.00
CA GLU A 45 6.60 7.73 -9.83
C GLU A 45 5.11 7.91 -9.54
N ALA A 46 4.30 8.13 -10.59
CA ALA A 46 2.86 8.26 -10.47
C ALA A 46 2.19 6.95 -10.03
N ALA A 47 2.78 5.78 -10.33
CA ALA A 47 2.31 4.50 -9.82
C ALA A 47 2.67 4.33 -8.34
N ALA A 48 3.92 4.63 -7.96
CA ALA A 48 4.36 4.60 -6.56
C ALA A 48 3.50 5.49 -5.66
N LYS A 49 3.16 6.71 -6.12
CA LYS A 49 2.28 7.63 -5.39
C LYS A 49 0.86 7.06 -5.17
N LYS A 50 0.32 6.32 -6.14
CA LYS A 50 -1.00 5.67 -6.00
C LYS A 50 -0.95 4.53 -4.98
N LEU A 51 0.14 3.78 -4.94
CA LEU A 51 0.34 2.76 -3.90
C LEU A 51 0.45 3.39 -2.50
N GLU A 52 1.11 4.54 -2.37
CA GLU A 52 1.15 5.24 -1.08
C GLU A 52 -0.23 5.73 -0.63
N ALA A 53 -1.06 6.24 -1.57
CA ALA A 53 -2.44 6.58 -1.25
C ALA A 53 -3.25 5.34 -0.80
N ALA A 54 -3.11 4.21 -1.50
CA ALA A 54 -3.75 2.96 -1.11
C ALA A 54 -3.28 2.47 0.27
N LYS A 55 -1.99 2.64 0.62
CA LYS A 55 -1.48 2.32 1.97
C LYS A 55 -2.19 3.12 3.05
N HIS A 56 -2.45 4.41 2.86
CA HIS A 56 -3.21 5.22 3.82
C HIS A 56 -4.63 4.69 4.01
N ASP A 57 -5.29 4.26 2.93
CA ASP A 57 -6.63 3.65 3.02
C ASP A 57 -6.60 2.31 3.76
N LEU A 58 -5.60 1.46 3.49
CA LEU A 58 -5.42 0.18 4.17
C LEU A 58 -5.10 0.35 5.65
N ALA A 59 -4.25 1.31 6.01
CA ALA A 59 -3.94 1.63 7.41
C ALA A 59 -5.22 2.02 8.18
N ARG A 60 -6.07 2.87 7.60
CA ARG A 60 -7.38 3.22 8.18
C ARG A 60 -8.31 2.01 8.30
N ALA A 61 -8.31 1.11 7.30
CA ALA A 61 -9.09 -0.11 7.37
C ALA A 61 -8.63 -1.05 8.52
N ILE A 62 -7.32 -1.11 8.78
CA ILE A 62 -6.76 -1.86 9.91
C ILE A 62 -7.21 -1.24 11.24
N GLU A 63 -7.09 0.08 11.39
CA GLU A 63 -7.50 0.80 12.61
C GLU A 63 -8.98 0.57 12.92
N GLN A 64 -9.86 0.71 11.93
CA GLN A 64 -11.29 0.46 12.07
C GLN A 64 -11.61 -1.01 12.39
N GLY A 65 -10.88 -1.95 11.77
CA GLY A 65 -11.04 -3.38 11.99
C GLY A 65 -10.63 -3.85 13.40
N GLY A 66 -9.71 -3.11 14.05
CA GLY A 66 -9.29 -3.33 15.45
C GLY A 66 -10.24 -2.72 16.47
N GLN A 67 -10.81 -1.53 16.20
CA GLN A 67 -11.76 -0.85 17.11
C GLN A 67 -13.11 -1.60 17.27
N ALA A 68 -13.46 -2.44 16.30
CA ALA A 68 -14.68 -3.26 16.35
C ALA A 68 -14.63 -4.35 17.44
N GLU A 69 -13.44 -4.76 17.90
CA GLU A 69 -13.29 -5.78 18.96
C GLU A 69 -13.45 -5.19 20.36
N ASP A 70 -13.00 -3.95 20.57
CA ASP A 70 -13.06 -3.24 21.86
C ASP A 70 -14.49 -2.76 22.22
N SER A 71 -15.38 -2.59 21.23
CA SER A 71 -16.77 -2.18 21.48
C SER A 71 -17.72 -3.34 21.78
N CYS A 72 -17.32 -4.60 21.59
CA CYS A 72 -18.17 -5.77 21.83
C CYS A 72 -18.08 -6.33 23.27
N HIS A 73 -17.19 -5.78 24.11
CA HIS A 73 -16.96 -6.23 25.49
C HIS A 73 -17.40 -5.22 26.57
N ARG A 74 -18.42 -4.40 26.32
CA ARG A 74 -18.98 -3.49 27.35
C ARG A 74 -20.46 -3.69 27.60
#